data_AF-A0A318SJB8-F1
#
_entry.id   AF-A0A318SJB8-F1
#
_cell.length_a   1.000
_cell.length_b   1.000
_cell.length_c   1.000
_cell.angle_alpha   90.00
_cell.angle_beta   90.00
_cell.angle_gamma   90.00
#
_symmetry.space_group_name_H-M   'P 1'
#
loop_
_entity.id
_entity.type
_entity.pdbx_description
1 polymer ?
#
loop_
_entity_poly.entity_id
_entity_poly.type
_entity_poly.pdbx_seq_one_letter_code
_entity_poly.pdbx_strand_id
1 'polypeptide(L)'
;MTTDFDVRQATHPATPSRILEQLAQSTRFDVLEAVARHPNTPPLVLAELANEDDFTLSLLAAAHPSTPAWAVAWLMHDHTAPLVVREPHVPIGVLERLARHADDGVRHAALKRLTAVHAA
;
A
#
# COMPACT_ATOMS: atom_id res chain seq x y z
N MET A 1 4.91 -22.36 14.10
CA MET A 1 5.33 -22.86 12.78
C MET A 1 4.19 -22.57 11.80
N THR A 2 4.13 -21.36 11.27
CA THR A 2 3.28 -21.03 10.12
C THR A 2 3.93 -21.66 8.89
N THR A 3 3.17 -22.43 8.11
CA THR A 3 3.68 -23.40 7.12
C THR A 3 3.62 -22.82 5.71
N ASP A 4 4.16 -23.51 4.70
CA ASP A 4 3.97 -23.20 3.28
C ASP A 4 2.48 -23.03 2.90
N PHE A 5 1.60 -23.69 3.66
CA PHE A 5 0.15 -23.62 3.53
C PHE A 5 -0.39 -22.18 3.62
N ASP A 6 0.14 -21.36 4.52
CA ASP A 6 -0.36 -20.00 4.76
C ASP A 6 -0.13 -19.10 3.54
N VAL A 7 1.05 -19.22 2.91
CA VAL A 7 1.36 -18.52 1.65
C VAL A 7 0.45 -19.03 0.53
N ARG A 8 0.22 -20.35 0.44
CA ARG A 8 -0.69 -20.93 -0.56
C ARG A 8 -2.12 -20.45 -0.38
N GLN A 9 -2.59 -20.28 0.85
CA GLN A 9 -3.89 -19.67 1.11
C GLN A 9 -3.91 -18.20 0.75
N ALA A 10 -2.90 -17.42 1.16
CA ALA A 10 -2.83 -15.99 0.88
C ALA A 10 -2.73 -15.67 -0.63
N THR A 11 -2.16 -16.57 -1.43
CA THR A 11 -2.01 -16.40 -2.89
C THR A 11 -3.17 -16.98 -3.70
N HIS A 12 -4.07 -17.75 -3.08
CA HIS A 12 -5.18 -18.37 -3.79
C HIS A 12 -6.31 -17.36 -4.04
N PRO A 13 -6.70 -17.10 -5.31
CA PRO A 13 -7.56 -15.95 -5.67
C PRO A 13 -8.97 -16.00 -5.09
N ALA A 14 -9.47 -17.20 -4.76
CA ALA A 14 -10.77 -17.38 -4.13
C ALA A 14 -10.72 -17.39 -2.59
N THR A 15 -9.58 -17.06 -1.98
CA THR A 15 -9.47 -17.02 -0.53
C THR A 15 -10.40 -15.95 0.04
N PRO A 16 -11.29 -16.32 0.98
CA PRO A 16 -12.21 -15.38 1.60
C PRO A 16 -11.48 -14.32 2.43
N SER A 17 -12.05 -13.12 2.49
CA SER A 17 -11.52 -12.00 3.30
C SER A 17 -11.23 -12.38 4.75
N ARG A 18 -12.12 -13.15 5.39
CA ARG A 18 -11.94 -13.61 6.78
C ARG A 18 -10.66 -14.43 6.99
N ILE A 19 -10.23 -15.20 5.99
CA ILE A 19 -8.97 -15.95 6.07
C ILE A 19 -7.79 -15.00 5.91
N LEU A 20 -7.88 -14.03 5.01
CA LEU A 20 -6.85 -12.99 4.83
C LEU A 20 -6.67 -12.14 6.11
N GLU A 21 -7.75 -11.83 6.82
CA GLU A 21 -7.70 -11.17 8.13
C GLU A 21 -6.91 -11.98 9.17
N GLN A 22 -7.06 -13.31 9.17
CA GLN A 22 -6.29 -14.18 10.05
C GLN A 22 -4.82 -14.25 9.64
N LEU A 23 -4.55 -14.34 8.34
CA LEU A 23 -3.19 -14.40 7.78
C LEU A 23 -2.43 -13.08 7.96
N ALA A 24 -3.14 -11.94 8.04
CA ALA A 24 -2.55 -10.63 8.33
C ALA A 24 -1.91 -10.54 9.73
N GLN A 25 -2.21 -11.48 10.63
CA GLN A 25 -1.59 -11.57 11.96
C GLN A 25 -0.27 -12.37 11.95
N SER A 26 0.19 -12.80 10.76
CA SER A 26 1.45 -13.52 10.60
C SER A 26 2.65 -12.61 10.87
N THR A 27 3.71 -13.14 11.45
CA THR A 27 5.02 -12.45 11.55
C THR A 27 5.92 -12.72 10.34
N ARG A 28 5.47 -13.55 9.39
CA ARG A 28 6.23 -13.89 8.20
C ARG A 28 5.93 -12.90 7.08
N PHE A 29 6.98 -12.25 6.59
CA PHE A 29 6.91 -11.27 5.51
C PHE A 29 6.25 -11.81 4.24
N ASP A 30 6.56 -13.04 3.81
CA ASP A 30 6.01 -13.61 2.57
C ASP A 30 4.49 -13.85 2.63
N VAL A 31 3.96 -14.19 3.81
CA VAL A 31 2.52 -14.29 4.04
C VAL A 31 1.88 -12.90 3.99
N LEU A 32 2.47 -11.92 4.69
CA LEU A 32 1.96 -10.54 4.73
C LEU A 32 2.01 -9.87 3.35
N GLU A 33 3.07 -10.11 2.59
CA GLU A 33 3.20 -9.65 1.19
C GLU A 33 2.06 -10.22 0.34
N ALA A 34 1.81 -11.52 0.44
CA ALA A 34 0.72 -12.16 -0.30
C ALA A 34 -0.65 -11.59 0.10
N VAL A 35 -0.88 -11.34 1.39
CA VAL A 35 -2.10 -10.69 1.89
C VAL A 35 -2.21 -9.26 1.34
N ALA A 36 -1.17 -8.43 1.40
CA ALA A 36 -1.20 -7.06 0.92
C ALA A 36 -1.50 -6.96 -0.59
N ARG A 37 -1.06 -7.95 -1.38
CA ARG A 37 -1.30 -8.01 -2.83
C ARG A 37 -2.65 -8.63 -3.20
N HIS A 38 -3.33 -9.32 -2.29
CA HIS A 38 -4.50 -10.11 -2.63
C HIS A 38 -5.75 -9.23 -2.84
N PRO A 39 -6.49 -9.41 -3.96
CA PRO A 39 -7.58 -8.50 -4.34
C PRO A 39 -8.76 -8.47 -3.37
N ASN A 40 -8.97 -9.57 -2.62
CA ASN A 40 -10.04 -9.67 -1.61
C ASN A 40 -9.60 -9.20 -0.21
N THR A 41 -8.40 -8.63 -0.06
CA THR A 41 -7.93 -8.18 1.25
C THR A 41 -8.77 -6.99 1.72
N PRO A 42 -9.32 -7.06 2.96
CA PRO A 42 -10.16 -5.99 3.46
C PRO A 42 -9.43 -4.65 3.56
N PRO A 43 -10.14 -3.53 3.32
CA PRO A 43 -9.57 -2.19 3.46
C PRO A 43 -8.94 -1.92 4.83
N LEU A 44 -9.51 -2.45 5.92
CA LEU A 44 -8.97 -2.23 7.26
C LEU A 44 -7.65 -2.99 7.49
N VAL A 45 -7.56 -4.22 7.00
CA VAL A 45 -6.30 -5.01 7.02
C VAL A 45 -5.22 -4.29 6.22
N LEU A 46 -5.57 -3.79 5.02
CA LEU A 46 -4.62 -3.00 4.22
C LEU A 46 -4.19 -1.72 4.94
N ALA A 47 -5.07 -1.10 5.71
CA ALA A 47 -4.72 0.07 6.50
C ALA A 47 -3.75 -0.24 7.65
N GLU A 48 -3.93 -1.39 8.32
CA GLU A 48 -3.01 -1.89 9.33
C GLU A 48 -1.64 -2.19 8.72
N LEU A 49 -1.61 -2.93 7.60
CA LEU A 49 -0.36 -3.26 6.90
C LEU A 49 0.33 -2.02 6.32
N ALA A 50 -0.42 -0.99 5.91
CA ALA A 50 0.15 0.29 5.49
C ALA A 50 0.81 1.07 6.64
N ASN A 51 0.56 0.69 7.90
CA ASN A 51 1.16 1.28 9.08
C ASN A 51 2.23 0.37 9.73
N GLU A 52 2.61 -0.73 9.08
CA GLU A 52 3.72 -1.59 9.52
C GLU A 52 5.07 -0.90 9.33
N ASP A 53 6.03 -1.23 10.20
CA ASP A 53 7.39 -0.67 10.16
C ASP A 53 8.16 -1.11 8.91
N ASP A 54 7.79 -2.25 8.31
CA ASP A 54 8.44 -2.72 7.08
C ASP A 54 7.99 -1.87 5.88
N PHE A 55 8.94 -1.10 5.35
CA PHE A 55 8.72 -0.19 4.22
C PHE A 55 8.13 -0.89 2.98
N THR A 56 8.59 -2.10 2.66
CA THR A 56 8.14 -2.82 1.46
C THR A 56 6.69 -3.23 1.62
N LEU A 57 6.35 -3.80 2.77
CA LEU A 57 4.99 -4.23 3.09
C LEU A 57 4.02 -3.04 3.15
N SER A 58 4.44 -1.95 3.81
CA SER A 58 3.64 -0.74 3.93
C SER A 58 3.35 -0.11 2.56
N LEU A 59 4.36 -0.04 1.67
CA LEU A 59 4.18 0.46 0.31
C LEU A 59 3.21 -0.41 -0.50
N LEU A 60 3.33 -1.74 -0.41
CA LEU A 60 2.45 -2.67 -1.12
C LEU A 60 1.00 -2.52 -0.67
N ALA A 61 0.79 -2.48 0.64
CA ALA A 61 -0.53 -2.26 1.22
C ALA A 61 -1.09 -0.90 0.78
N ALA A 62 -0.30 0.18 0.82
CA ALA A 62 -0.75 1.50 0.40
C ALA A 62 -1.05 1.63 -1.10
N ALA A 63 -0.36 0.86 -1.95
CA ALA A 63 -0.60 0.83 -3.38
C ALA A 63 -1.84 0.00 -3.76
N HIS A 64 -2.39 -0.77 -2.83
CA HIS A 64 -3.54 -1.62 -3.13
C HIS A 64 -4.81 -0.78 -3.41
N PRO A 65 -5.59 -1.09 -4.46
CA PRO A 65 -6.75 -0.27 -4.86
C PRO A 65 -7.83 -0.13 -3.78
N SER A 66 -7.98 -1.14 -2.93
CA SER A 66 -8.94 -1.15 -1.83
C SER A 66 -8.44 -0.45 -0.56
N THR A 67 -7.23 0.11 -0.56
CA THR A 67 -6.66 0.75 0.62
C THR A 67 -7.33 2.10 0.89
N PRO A 68 -7.84 2.33 2.11
CA PRO A 68 -8.48 3.58 2.43
C PRO A 68 -7.53 4.76 2.25
N ALA A 69 -8.02 5.85 1.66
CA ALA A 69 -7.22 7.03 1.42
C ALA A 69 -6.59 7.60 2.70
N TRP A 70 -7.22 7.46 3.86
CA TRP A 70 -6.64 7.91 5.13
C TRP A 70 -5.42 7.08 5.56
N ALA A 71 -5.37 5.79 5.23
CA ALA A 71 -4.25 4.92 5.59
C ALA A 71 -2.98 5.28 4.79
N VAL A 72 -3.14 5.63 3.52
CA VAL A 72 -2.03 6.11 2.68
C VAL A 72 -1.49 7.48 3.13
N ALA A 73 -2.24 8.22 3.96
CA ALA A 73 -1.77 9.50 4.52
C ALA A 73 -0.70 9.30 5.60
N TRP A 74 -0.61 8.13 6.23
CA TRP A 74 0.36 7.84 7.30
C TRP A 74 1.78 7.64 6.77
N LEU A 75 1.94 7.03 5.59
CA LEU A 75 3.23 6.96 4.87
C LEU A 75 3.87 8.33 4.63
N MET A 76 3.08 9.41 4.66
CA MET A 76 3.50 10.74 4.26
C MET A 76 4.22 11.54 5.36
N HIS A 77 4.34 11.03 6.60
CA HIS A 77 4.86 11.85 7.71
C HIS A 77 6.37 11.81 7.91
N ASP A 78 7.10 10.83 7.37
CA ASP A 78 8.49 10.64 7.77
C ASP A 78 9.30 10.00 6.63
N HIS A 79 9.96 10.74 5.74
CA HIS A 79 10.99 10.21 4.84
C HIS A 79 10.58 9.36 3.60
N THR A 80 9.37 8.78 3.52
CA THR A 80 9.01 7.91 2.37
C THR A 80 8.40 8.63 1.16
N ALA A 81 7.86 9.83 1.38
CA ALA A 81 7.18 10.61 0.36
C ALA A 81 8.00 10.83 -0.94
N PRO A 82 9.34 11.05 -0.89
CA PRO A 82 10.19 11.13 -2.08
C PRO A 82 10.31 9.83 -2.88
N LEU A 83 10.15 8.67 -2.25
CA LEU A 83 10.16 7.37 -2.92
C LEU A 83 8.79 7.09 -3.54
N VAL A 84 7.73 7.30 -2.76
CA VAL A 84 6.35 7.07 -3.20
C VAL A 84 6.03 7.89 -4.45
N VAL A 85 6.38 9.18 -4.51
CA VAL A 85 6.08 10.04 -5.69
C VAL A 85 6.72 9.54 -6.99
N ARG A 86 7.79 8.74 -6.91
CA ARG A 86 8.51 8.20 -8.07
C ARG A 86 7.89 6.90 -8.59
N GLU A 87 7.09 6.20 -7.81
CA GLU A 87 6.49 4.93 -8.20
C GLU A 87 5.53 5.10 -9.41
N PRO A 88 5.60 4.25 -10.44
CA PRO A 88 4.80 4.40 -11.66
C PRO A 88 3.29 4.25 -11.42
N HIS A 89 2.89 3.43 -10.45
CA HIS A 89 1.50 3.06 -10.19
C HIS A 89 0.88 3.73 -8.97
N VAL A 90 1.38 4.91 -8.58
CA VAL A 90 0.83 5.67 -7.46
C VAL A 90 -0.60 6.11 -7.78
N PRO A 91 -1.60 5.83 -6.91
CA PRO A 91 -2.96 6.29 -7.12
C PRO A 91 -3.05 7.82 -7.19
N ILE A 92 -3.94 8.36 -8.04
CA ILE A 92 -4.13 9.81 -8.22
C ILE A 92 -4.39 10.52 -6.90
N GLY A 93 -5.23 9.97 -6.02
CA GLY A 93 -5.52 10.60 -4.72
C GLY A 93 -4.29 10.73 -3.80
N VAL A 94 -3.28 9.87 -3.99
CA VAL A 94 -2.00 9.96 -3.29
C VAL A 94 -1.13 11.06 -3.91
N LEU A 95 -1.07 11.15 -5.24
CA LEU A 95 -0.40 12.25 -5.94
C LEU A 95 -1.02 13.61 -5.59
N GLU A 96 -2.35 13.74 -5.54
CA GLU A 96 -3.06 14.96 -5.16
C GLU A 96 -2.73 15.42 -3.74
N ARG A 97 -2.39 14.49 -2.86
CA ARG A 97 -2.02 14.79 -1.49
C ARG A 97 -0.52 15.07 -1.35
N LEU A 98 0.33 14.34 -2.07
CA LEU A 98 1.77 14.65 -2.21
C LEU A 98 1.99 16.04 -2.82
N ALA A 99 1.08 16.50 -3.69
CA ALA A 99 1.07 17.86 -4.22
C ALA A 99 0.82 18.97 -3.15
N ARG A 100 0.49 18.59 -1.92
CA ARG A 100 0.37 19.49 -0.76
C ARG A 100 1.43 19.21 0.31
N HIS A 101 2.43 18.38 0.01
CA HIS A 101 3.46 17.97 0.96
C HIS A 101 4.39 19.14 1.34
N ALA A 102 4.92 19.10 2.57
CA ALA A 102 5.80 20.14 3.11
C ALA A 102 7.17 20.18 2.40
N ASP A 103 7.70 19.01 2.02
CA ASP A 103 8.88 18.91 1.16
C ASP A 103 8.58 19.39 -0.28
N ASP A 104 9.32 20.42 -0.71
CA ASP A 104 9.16 21.06 -2.01
C ASP A 104 9.46 20.11 -3.19
N GLY A 105 10.43 19.21 -3.04
CA GLY A 105 10.81 18.25 -4.07
C GLY A 105 9.72 17.21 -4.31
N VAL A 106 9.15 16.68 -3.23
CA VAL A 106 7.98 15.79 -3.27
C VAL A 106 6.79 16.49 -3.91
N ARG A 107 6.50 17.72 -3.48
CA ARG A 107 5.39 18.52 -4.00
C ARG A 107 5.49 18.74 -5.50
N HIS A 108 6.68 19.13 -5.97
CA HIS A 108 6.91 19.41 -7.38
C HIS A 108 6.81 18.15 -8.25
N ALA A 109 7.37 17.03 -7.77
CA ALA A 109 7.29 15.75 -8.46
C ALA A 109 5.84 15.25 -8.60
N ALA A 110 5.02 15.42 -7.55
CA ALA A 110 3.63 15.00 -7.57
C ALA A 110 2.80 15.83 -8.56
N LEU A 111 2.95 17.16 -8.55
CA LEU A 111 2.28 18.07 -9.47
C LEU A 111 2.62 17.76 -10.94
N LYS A 112 3.90 17.51 -11.25
CA LYS A 112 4.34 17.14 -12.60
C LYS A 112 3.67 15.86 -13.11
N ARG A 113 3.42 14.90 -12.22
CA ARG A 113 2.76 13.65 -12.60
C ARG A 113 1.26 13.82 -12.77
N LEU A 114 0.62 14.60 -11.90
CA LEU A 114 -0.79 14.93 -12.05
C LEU A 114 -1.07 15.63 -13.39
N THR A 115 -0.22 16.57 -13.80
CA THR A 115 -0.39 17.24 -15.09
C THR A 115 -0.20 16.29 -16.27
N ALA A 116 0.76 15.36 -16.19
CA ALA A 116 0.97 14.33 -17.22
C ALA A 116 -0.22 13.37 -17.37
N VAL A 117 -0.88 13.02 -16.27
CA VAL A 117 -2.07 12.15 -16.28
C VAL A 117 -3.29 12.86 -16.87
N HIS A 118 -3.49 14.16 -16.60
CA HIS A 118 -4.60 14.92 -17.17
C HIS A 118 -4.40 15.34 -18.64
N ALA A 119 -3.17 15.25 -19.15
CA ALA A 119 -2.82 15.60 -20.52
C ALA A 119 -2.86 14.41 -21.50
N ALA A 120 -3.10 13.20 -21.00
CA ALA A 120 -3.25 11.96 -21.78
C ALA A 120 -4.73 11.59 -21.94
#